data_AF-A0A7X8J2Z8-F1
#
_entry.id   AF-A0A7X8J2Z8-F1
#
_cell.length_a   1.000
_cell.length_b   1.000
_cell.length_c   1.000
_cell.angle_alpha   90.00
_cell.angle_beta   90.00
_cell.angle_gamma   90.00
#
_symmetry.space_group_name_H-M   'P 1'
#
loop_
_entity.id
_entity.type
_entity.pdbx_description
1 polymer ?
#
loop_
_entity_poly.entity_id
_entity_poly.type
_entity_poly.pdbx_seq_one_letter_code
_entity_poly.pdbx_strand_id
1 'polypeptide(L)'
;MNTNTEEVSQGFALEKENYILLAIGLIIIIIGFILMSGGGVSDPNAFYPDNDPTKTPEIFSFRRITLAPIVVLFGFIFEFFAIMARPESKIMKLFFRKK
;
A
#
# COMPACT_ATOMS: atom_id res chain seq x y z
N MET A 1 -7.73 -52.95 3.84
CA MET A 1 -7.17 -51.80 3.11
C MET A 1 -7.16 -50.64 4.09
N ASN A 2 -5.99 -50.28 4.63
CA ASN A 2 -5.85 -49.17 5.58
C ASN A 2 -5.71 -47.87 4.76
N THR A 3 -6.74 -47.06 4.72
CA THR A 3 -6.67 -45.69 4.20
C THR A 3 -6.27 -44.78 5.36
N ASN A 4 -4.97 -44.63 5.58
CA ASN A 4 -4.45 -43.51 6.36
C ASN A 4 -4.69 -42.26 5.51
N THR A 5 -5.81 -41.58 5.78
CA THR A 5 -6.07 -40.25 5.26
C THR A 5 -5.02 -39.35 5.87
N GLU A 6 -3.95 -39.05 5.13
CA GLU A 6 -3.04 -37.99 5.53
C GLU A 6 -3.83 -36.70 5.47
N GLU A 7 -4.24 -36.21 6.63
CA GLU A 7 -4.75 -34.85 6.79
C GLU A 7 -3.61 -33.92 6.38
N VAL A 8 -3.63 -33.50 5.12
CA VAL A 8 -2.86 -32.35 4.66
C VAL A 8 -3.43 -31.17 5.43
N SER A 9 -2.91 -30.93 6.63
CA SER A 9 -3.16 -29.69 7.34
C SER A 9 -2.70 -28.59 6.40
N GLN A 10 -3.66 -27.94 5.76
CA GLN A 10 -3.45 -26.76 4.94
C GLN A 10 -3.00 -25.68 5.91
N GLY A 11 -1.73 -25.75 6.35
CA GLY A 11 -1.11 -24.70 7.13
C GLY A 11 -1.24 -23.45 6.29
N PHE A 12 -2.00 -22.47 6.80
CA PHE A 12 -2.14 -21.18 6.13
C PHE A 12 -0.76 -20.70 5.72
N ALA A 13 -0.62 -20.34 4.44
CA ALA A 13 0.67 -19.90 3.89
C ALA A 13 1.23 -18.66 4.60
N LEU A 14 0.38 -17.93 5.34
CA LEU A 14 0.70 -16.74 6.10
C LEU A 14 0.22 -16.90 7.54
N GLU A 15 1.10 -16.63 8.50
CA GLU A 15 0.73 -16.56 9.91
C GLU A 15 -0.02 -15.25 10.23
N LYS A 16 -0.77 -15.24 11.34
CA LYS A 16 -1.66 -14.11 11.72
C LYS A 16 -0.94 -12.77 11.79
N GLU A 17 0.32 -12.80 12.21
CA GLU A 17 1.15 -11.61 12.38
C GLU A 17 1.51 -11.00 11.01
N ASN A 18 1.79 -11.84 10.00
CA ASN A 18 2.03 -11.39 8.62
C ASN A 18 0.80 -10.70 8.05
N TYR A 19 -0.39 -11.23 8.33
CA TYR A 19 -1.65 -10.64 7.89
C TYR A 19 -1.82 -9.19 8.39
N ILE A 20 -1.35 -8.90 9.61
CA ILE A 20 -1.38 -7.53 10.16
C ILE A 20 -0.39 -6.62 9.43
N LEU A 21 0.80 -7.11 9.08
CA LEU A 21 1.74 -6.34 8.27
C LEU A 21 1.20 -6.05 6.87
N LEU A 22 0.55 -7.03 6.22
CA LEU A 22 -0.15 -6.80 4.95
C LEU A 22 -1.23 -5.74 5.11
N ALA A 23 -2.07 -5.82 6.14
CA ALA A 23 -3.10 -4.81 6.37
C ALA A 23 -2.53 -3.39 6.53
N ILE A 24 -1.37 -3.24 7.20
CA ILE A 24 -0.67 -1.96 7.33
C ILE A 24 -0.15 -1.48 5.97
N GLY A 25 0.46 -2.37 5.17
CA GLY A 25 0.93 -2.06 3.82
C GLY A 25 -0.20 -1.58 2.91
N LEU A 26 -1.32 -2.26 2.94
CA LEU A 26 -2.53 -1.91 2.21
C LEU A 26 -3.05 -0.52 2.59
N ILE A 27 -3.07 -0.18 3.89
CA ILE A 27 -3.46 1.16 4.35
C ILE A 27 -2.52 2.24 3.79
N ILE A 28 -1.20 1.99 3.76
CA ILE A 28 -0.23 2.93 3.19
C ILE A 28 -0.51 3.16 1.70
N ILE A 29 -0.80 2.09 0.95
CA ILE A 29 -1.14 2.17 -0.48
C ILE A 29 -2.43 2.99 -0.69
N ILE A 30 -3.47 2.72 0.11
CA ILE A 30 -4.73 3.47 0.06
C ILE A 30 -4.49 4.96 0.32
N ILE A 31 -3.70 5.30 1.33
CA ILE A 31 -3.34 6.69 1.64
C ILE A 31 -2.59 7.33 0.45
N GLY A 32 -1.68 6.60 -0.20
CA GLY A 32 -0.98 7.07 -1.40
C GLY A 32 -1.94 7.40 -2.56
N PHE A 33 -2.94 6.56 -2.80
CA PHE A 33 -3.98 6.83 -3.80
C PHE A 33 -4.89 7.99 -3.41
N ILE A 34 -5.22 8.15 -2.12
CA ILE A 34 -5.99 9.29 -1.63
C ILE A 34 -5.20 10.59 -1.83
N LEU A 35 -3.90 10.60 -1.56
CA LEU A 35 -3.01 11.74 -1.82
C LEU A 35 -2.97 12.13 -3.31
N MET A 36 -3.06 11.14 -4.20
CA MET A 36 -3.18 11.35 -5.65
C MET A 36 -4.55 11.91 -6.03
N SER A 37 -5.61 11.56 -5.30
CA SER A 37 -6.97 12.01 -5.59
C SER A 37 -7.14 13.53 -5.36
N GLY A 38 -7.86 14.16 -6.29
CA GLY A 38 -8.17 15.59 -6.29
C GLY A 38 -7.40 16.41 -7.34
N GLY A 39 -7.75 17.69 -7.48
CA GLY A 39 -7.26 18.55 -8.56
C GLY A 39 -8.06 18.44 -9.84
N GLY A 40 -9.26 17.84 -9.76
CA GLY A 40 -10.20 17.84 -10.87
C GLY A 40 -10.56 19.29 -11.23
N VAL A 41 -10.39 19.62 -12.50
CA VAL A 41 -10.80 20.90 -13.07
C VAL A 41 -12.29 20.83 -13.43
N SER A 42 -13.00 21.93 -13.24
CA SER A 42 -14.43 22.05 -13.58
C SER A 42 -14.69 22.06 -15.09
N ASP A 43 -13.70 22.46 -15.89
CA ASP A 43 -13.72 22.39 -17.36
C ASP A 43 -12.56 21.52 -17.86
N PRO A 44 -12.83 20.33 -18.44
CA PRO A 44 -11.81 19.43 -18.98
C PRO A 44 -10.97 20.03 -20.11
N ASN A 45 -11.46 21.09 -20.77
CA ASN A 45 -10.79 21.73 -21.91
C ASN A 45 -9.95 22.95 -21.49
N ALA A 46 -10.06 23.41 -20.25
CA ALA A 46 -9.29 24.53 -19.73
C ALA A 46 -7.97 24.01 -19.10
N PHE A 47 -6.87 24.19 -19.83
CA PHE A 47 -5.54 23.84 -19.34
C PHE A 47 -5.09 24.74 -18.18
N TYR A 48 -5.64 25.95 -18.10
CA TYR A 48 -5.43 26.91 -17.03
C TYR A 48 -6.72 27.06 -16.21
N PRO A 49 -6.67 26.95 -14.87
CA PRO A 49 -7.82 27.29 -14.04
C PRO A 49 -8.28 28.73 -14.35
N ASP A 50 -9.59 28.92 -14.56
CA ASP A 50 -10.20 30.22 -14.87
C ASP A 50 -9.62 30.96 -16.11
N ASN A 51 -8.97 30.24 -17.05
CA ASN A 51 -8.27 30.81 -18.21
C ASN A 51 -7.12 31.77 -17.87
N ASP A 52 -6.56 31.69 -16.66
CA ASP A 52 -5.44 32.53 -16.22
C ASP A 52 -4.08 31.84 -16.53
N PRO A 53 -3.29 32.34 -17.50
CA PRO A 53 -2.02 31.73 -17.89
C PRO A 53 -0.94 31.78 -16.79
N THR A 54 -1.17 32.51 -15.70
CA THR A 54 -0.22 32.59 -14.57
C THR A 54 -0.42 31.51 -13.52
N LYS A 55 -1.54 30.76 -13.56
CA LYS A 55 -1.83 29.72 -12.58
C LYS A 55 -1.46 28.33 -13.07
N THR A 56 -0.73 27.61 -12.23
CA THR A 56 -0.42 26.20 -12.48
C THR A 56 -1.63 25.32 -12.16
N PRO A 57 -1.94 24.32 -13.00
CA PRO A 57 -3.03 23.39 -12.73
C PRO A 57 -2.72 22.60 -11.45
N GLU A 58 -3.70 22.45 -10.56
CA GLU A 58 -3.50 21.73 -9.30
C GLU A 58 -3.16 20.23 -9.50
N ILE A 59 -3.40 19.70 -10.69
CA ILE A 59 -2.94 18.36 -11.10
C ILE A 59 -1.40 18.28 -11.12
N PHE A 60 -0.71 19.39 -11.40
CA PHE A 60 0.75 19.48 -11.42
C PHE A 60 1.35 19.83 -10.05
N SER A 61 0.61 19.62 -8.97
CA SER A 61 1.19 19.74 -7.63
C SER A 61 2.28 18.69 -7.42
N PHE A 62 3.45 19.12 -6.92
CA PHE A 62 4.55 18.23 -6.53
C PHE A 62 4.09 17.10 -5.59
N ARG A 63 3.07 17.38 -4.75
CA ARG A 63 2.49 16.38 -3.86
C ARG A 63 1.86 15.20 -4.61
N ARG A 64 1.21 15.46 -5.75
CA ARG A 64 0.47 14.45 -6.52
C ARG A 64 1.32 13.75 -7.55
N ILE A 65 2.25 14.46 -8.19
CA ILE A 65 3.12 13.88 -9.21
C ILE A 65 4.30 13.13 -8.60
N THR A 66 4.85 13.64 -7.48
CA THR A 66 6.09 13.10 -6.92
C THR A 66 5.85 12.36 -5.61
N LEU A 67 5.27 13.03 -4.61
CA LEU A 67 5.11 12.41 -3.29
C LEU A 67 4.12 11.24 -3.31
N ALA A 68 2.95 11.39 -3.94
CA ALA A 68 1.93 10.34 -3.95
C ALA A 68 2.42 9.03 -4.63
N PRO A 69 3.05 9.05 -5.83
CA PRO A 69 3.55 7.83 -6.45
C PRO A 69 4.69 7.18 -5.66
N ILE A 70 5.56 7.98 -5.03
CA ILE A 70 6.61 7.47 -4.14
C ILE A 70 6.00 6.73 -2.94
N VAL A 71 4.95 7.28 -2.32
CA VAL A 71 4.26 6.65 -1.19
C VAL A 71 3.61 5.34 -1.62
N VAL A 72 2.94 5.32 -2.79
CA VAL A 72 2.34 4.09 -3.33
C VAL A 72 3.41 3.04 -3.61
N LEU A 73 4.52 3.41 -4.25
CA LEU A 73 5.62 2.50 -4.55
C LEU A 73 6.24 1.93 -3.27
N PHE A 74 6.45 2.77 -2.26
CA PHE A 74 6.91 2.34 -0.95
C PHE A 74 5.94 1.35 -0.31
N GLY A 75 4.64 1.60 -0.39
CA GLY A 75 3.59 0.68 0.07
C GLY A 75 3.68 -0.70 -0.60
N PHE A 76 3.88 -0.75 -1.92
CA PHE A 76 4.07 -2.01 -2.63
C PHE A 76 5.36 -2.75 -2.24
N ILE A 77 6.48 -2.05 -2.09
CA ILE A 77 7.74 -2.66 -1.61
C ILE A 77 7.56 -3.23 -0.21
N PHE A 78 6.85 -2.50 0.66
CA PHE A 78 6.53 -2.95 2.00
C PHE A 78 5.64 -4.20 1.99
N GLU A 79 4.62 -4.26 1.13
CA GLU A 79 3.79 -5.45 0.92
C GLU A 79 4.61 -6.65 0.45
N PHE A 80 5.49 -6.47 -0.54
CA PHE A 80 6.40 -7.53 -0.97
C PHE A 80 7.25 -8.05 0.19
N PHE A 81 7.77 -7.16 1.03
CA PHE A 81 8.50 -7.54 2.22
C PHE A 81 7.63 -8.25 3.24
N ALA A 82 6.39 -7.79 3.47
CA ALA A 82 5.46 -8.39 4.43
C ALA A 82 5.01 -9.81 4.02
N ILE A 83 4.83 -10.06 2.72
CA ILE A 83 4.55 -11.41 2.20
C ILE A 83 5.75 -12.33 2.41
N MET A 84 6.96 -11.83 2.14
CA MET A 84 8.19 -12.62 2.24
C MET A 84 8.70 -12.76 3.68
N ALA A 85 8.32 -11.84 4.57
CA ALA A 85 8.78 -11.80 5.95
C ALA A 85 8.30 -13.05 6.67
N ARG A 86 9.24 -13.90 7.08
CA ARG A 86 8.90 -15.02 7.96
C ARG A 86 8.61 -14.48 9.38
N PRO A 87 7.69 -15.12 10.13
CA PRO A 87 7.33 -14.74 11.50
C PRO A 87 8.53 -14.72 12.47
N GLU A 88 9.59 -15.47 12.18
CA GLU A 88 10.82 -15.41 12.99
C GLU A 88 11.71 -14.20 12.74
N SER A 89 11.37 -13.31 11.78
CA SER A 89 12.17 -12.14 11.49
C SER A 89 12.31 -11.24 12.73
N LYS A 90 13.50 -10.68 12.95
CA LYS A 90 13.75 -9.76 14.09
C LYS A 90 12.77 -8.59 14.11
N ILE A 91 12.25 -8.18 12.95
CA ILE A 91 11.27 -7.11 12.81
C ILE A 91 9.91 -7.58 13.36
N MET A 92 9.47 -8.79 13.04
CA MET A 92 8.26 -9.39 13.63
C MET A 92 8.36 -9.43 15.15
N LYS A 93 9.49 -9.97 15.65
CA LYS A 93 9.78 -10.06 17.07
C LYS A 93 9.92 -8.69 17.74
N LEU A 94 10.13 -7.60 16.99
CA LEU A 94 10.18 -6.24 17.51
C LEU A 94 8.79 -5.63 17.65
N PHE A 95 7.93 -5.79 16.63
CA PHE A 95 6.57 -5.26 16.62
C PHE A 95 5.60 -6.09 17.49
N PHE A 96 5.78 -7.40 17.52
CA PHE A 96 4.96 -8.35 18.26
C PHE A 96 5.64 -8.89 19.52
N ARG A 97 6.68 -8.23 20.04
CA ARG A 97 7.24 -8.62 21.35
C ARG A 97 6.18 -8.42 22.42
N LYS A 98 5.41 -9.47 22.67
CA LYS A 98 4.53 -9.57 23.81
C LYS A 98 5.41 -9.43 25.05
N LYS A 99 5.17 -8.36 25.81
CA LYS A 99 5.68 -8.23 27.17
C LYS A 99 5.11 -9.36 28.02
#